data_AF-A0A958N923-F1
#
_entry.id   AF-A0A958N923-F1
#
_cell.length_a   1.000
_cell.length_b   1.000
_cell.length_c   1.000
_cell.angle_alpha   90.00
_cell.angle_beta   90.00
_cell.angle_gamma   90.00
#
_symmetry.space_group_name_H-M   'P 1'
#
loop_
_entity.id
_entity.type
_entity.pdbx_description
1 polymer ?
#
loop_
_entity_poly.entity_id
_entity_poly.type
_entity_poly.pdbx_seq_one_letter_code
_entity_poly.pdbx_strand_id
1 'polypeptide(L)'
;MDAGKWGVEPLVSDYLDYRQYLSDVYRFRQRTESVGLRKYNYAAFSAAADIRSPNYLRMVIAGERNLSKEMCSKFARALRLDRYQEIEFEILVRYGQESDPLK
;
A
#
# COMPACT_ATOMS: atom_id res chain seq x y z
N MET A 1 14.36 -1.55 -17.57
CA MET A 1 13.67 -0.41 -16.91
C MET A 1 12.25 -0.39 -17.48
N ASP A 2 11.31 -1.04 -16.80
CA ASP A 2 9.95 -1.23 -17.31
C ASP A 2 9.13 0.05 -17.10
N ALA A 3 9.28 1.00 -18.04
CA ALA A 3 8.55 2.26 -18.02
C ALA A 3 7.02 2.08 -18.01
N GLY A 4 6.52 0.90 -18.39
CA GLY A 4 5.11 0.53 -18.42
C GLY A 4 4.52 0.00 -17.11
N LYS A 5 5.33 -0.45 -16.14
CA LYS A 5 4.82 -1.15 -14.93
C LYS A 5 3.90 -0.28 -14.05
N TRP A 6 4.09 1.04 -14.05
CA TRP A 6 3.32 1.98 -13.22
C TRP A 6 2.43 2.92 -14.05
N GLY A 7 2.12 2.54 -15.29
CA GLY A 7 1.12 3.22 -16.12
C GLY A 7 -0.31 2.71 -15.91
N VAL A 8 -0.45 1.58 -15.21
CA VAL A 8 -1.73 0.92 -14.91
C VAL A 8 -1.89 0.87 -13.39
N GLU A 9 -3.13 1.03 -12.93
CA GLU A 9 -3.46 0.95 -11.49
C GLU A 9 -3.21 -0.48 -10.98
N PRO A 10 -2.38 -0.66 -9.93
CA PRO A 10 -2.16 -1.97 -9.35
C PRO A 10 -3.41 -2.54 -8.69
N LEU A 11 -3.76 -3.77 -9.02
CA LEU A 11 -4.84 -4.52 -8.39
C LEU A 11 -4.29 -5.41 -7.28
N VAL A 12 -5.01 -5.55 -6.16
CA VAL A 12 -4.57 -6.39 -5.03
C VAL A 12 -4.36 -7.85 -5.46
N SER A 13 -5.25 -8.36 -6.30
CA SER A 13 -5.25 -9.74 -6.83
C SER A 13 -3.99 -10.15 -7.59
N ASP A 14 -3.20 -9.18 -8.06
CA ASP A 14 -2.02 -9.44 -8.91
C ASP A 14 -0.73 -9.65 -8.10
N TYR A 15 -0.82 -9.70 -6.77
CA TYR A 15 0.33 -9.70 -5.88
C TYR A 15 0.30 -10.86 -4.87
N LEU A 16 1.49 -11.37 -4.55
CA LEU A 16 1.74 -12.33 -3.46
C LEU A 16 2.46 -11.68 -2.27
N ASP A 17 2.91 -10.43 -2.42
CA ASP A 17 3.52 -9.63 -1.37
C ASP A 17 2.83 -8.26 -1.29
N TYR A 18 2.18 -8.01 -0.14
CA TYR A 18 1.48 -6.75 0.10
C TYR A 18 2.42 -5.52 0.09
N ARG A 19 3.70 -5.68 0.45
CA ARG A 19 4.67 -4.56 0.42
C ARG A 19 5.01 -4.17 -1.01
N GLN A 20 5.14 -5.17 -1.89
CA GLN A 20 5.34 -4.93 -3.32
C GLN A 20 4.12 -4.24 -3.93
N TYR A 21 2.90 -4.68 -3.58
CA TYR A 21 1.65 -4.02 -3.97
C TYR A 21 1.62 -2.55 -3.53
N LEU A 22 1.88 -2.27 -2.24
CA LEU A 22 1.89 -0.90 -1.71
C LEU A 22 2.95 0.00 -2.37
N SER A 23 4.12 -0.57 -2.68
CA SER A 23 5.20 0.13 -3.40
C SER A 23 4.78 0.52 -4.82
N ASP A 24 4.14 -0.40 -5.55
CA ASP A 24 3.69 -0.13 -6.91
C ASP A 24 2.49 0.83 -6.94
N VAL A 25 1.56 0.76 -5.98
CA VAL A 25 0.47 1.75 -5.84
C VAL A 25 1.04 3.14 -5.58
N TYR A 26 2.01 3.25 -4.67
CA TYR A 26 2.66 4.52 -4.38
C TYR A 26 3.28 5.14 -5.63
N ARG A 27 4.02 4.35 -6.41
CA ARG A 27 4.66 4.80 -7.66
C ARG A 27 3.65 5.16 -8.75
N PHE A 28 2.57 4.38 -8.88
CA PHE A 28 1.46 4.70 -9.77
C PHE A 28 0.86 6.06 -9.42
N ARG A 29 0.49 6.28 -8.14
CA ARG A 29 -0.08 7.56 -7.68
C ARG A 29 0.90 8.73 -7.76
N GLN A 30 2.20 8.49 -7.57
CA GLN A 30 3.21 9.52 -7.84
C GLN A 30 3.17 10.01 -9.29
N ARG A 31 2.85 9.14 -10.25
CA ARG A 31 2.74 9.52 -11.66
C ARG A 31 1.39 10.12 -12.02
N THR A 32 0.31 9.57 -11.49
CA THR A 32 -1.05 9.92 -11.91
C THR A 32 -1.70 11.02 -11.07
N GLU A 33 -1.30 11.18 -9.81
CA GLU A 33 -1.90 12.13 -8.87
C GLU A 33 -1.00 13.34 -8.55
N SER A 34 0.22 13.41 -9.11
CA SER A 34 1.06 14.61 -8.98
C SER A 34 0.59 15.72 -9.91
N VAL A 35 0.22 16.88 -9.36
CA VAL A 35 -0.32 18.02 -10.11
C VAL A 35 0.65 19.21 -10.03
N GLY A 36 1.22 19.61 -11.16
CA GLY A 36 2.20 20.69 -11.25
C GLY A 36 3.41 20.45 -10.32
N LEU A 37 3.65 21.38 -9.40
CA LEU A 37 4.72 21.30 -8.40
C LEU A 37 4.35 20.43 -7.19
N ARG A 38 3.05 20.16 -6.95
CA ARG A 38 2.61 19.34 -5.82
C ARG A 38 2.78 17.86 -6.16
N LYS A 39 3.80 17.24 -5.56
CA LYS A 39 4.05 15.80 -5.72
C LYS A 39 3.26 14.99 -4.70
N TYR A 40 2.70 13.87 -5.15
CA TYR A 40 2.22 12.84 -4.24
C TYR A 40 3.41 12.27 -3.44
N ASN A 41 3.22 12.08 -2.14
CA ASN A 41 4.27 11.65 -1.22
C ASN A 41 3.68 10.81 -0.06
N TYR A 42 4.55 10.24 0.76
CA TYR A 42 4.13 9.40 1.88
C TYR A 42 3.22 10.13 2.88
N ALA A 43 3.46 11.42 3.13
CA ALA A 43 2.63 12.21 4.04
C ALA A 43 1.20 12.37 3.50
N ALA A 44 1.03 12.54 2.18
CA ALA A 44 -0.28 12.60 1.54
C ALA A 44 -1.04 11.27 1.71
N PHE A 45 -0.36 10.13 1.58
CA PHE A 45 -0.95 8.82 1.87
C PHE A 45 -1.36 8.70 3.34
N SER A 46 -0.48 9.04 4.27
CA SER A 46 -0.77 8.97 5.70
C SER A 46 -1.97 9.84 6.09
N ALA A 47 -2.08 11.04 5.52
CA ALA A 47 -3.24 11.90 5.73
C ALA A 47 -4.54 11.24 5.21
N ALA A 48 -4.52 10.66 4.01
CA ALA A 48 -5.67 9.94 3.46
C ALA A 48 -6.07 8.73 4.32
N ALA A 49 -5.09 8.07 4.95
CA ALA A 49 -5.29 6.95 5.86
C ALA A 49 -5.67 7.35 7.30
N ASP A 50 -5.73 8.64 7.61
CA ASP A 50 -5.89 9.15 8.99
C ASP A 50 -4.80 8.60 9.96
N ILE A 51 -3.55 8.66 9.50
CA ILE A 51 -2.37 8.22 10.23
C ILE A 51 -1.50 9.43 10.58
N ARG A 52 -1.19 9.57 11.88
CA ARG A 52 -0.35 10.67 12.39
C ARG A 52 1.10 10.62 11.90
N SER A 53 1.65 9.42 11.68
CA SER A 53 3.04 9.27 11.20
C SER A 53 3.12 9.49 9.68
N PRO A 54 3.81 10.54 9.18
CA PRO A 54 3.85 10.88 7.75
C PRO A 54 4.64 9.86 6.91
N ASN A 55 5.48 9.03 7.53
CA ASN A 55 6.32 8.05 6.85
C ASN A 55 5.84 6.60 7.08
N TYR A 56 4.65 6.41 7.64
CA TYR A 56 4.16 5.07 8.01
C TYR A 56 4.13 4.12 6.81
N LEU A 57 3.62 4.57 5.65
CA LEU A 57 3.65 3.78 4.41
C LEU A 57 5.08 3.39 4.01
N ARG A 58 6.04 4.31 4.08
CA ARG A 58 7.45 4.03 3.76
C ARG A 58 8.01 2.94 4.67
N MET A 59 7.73 3.02 5.97
CA MET A 59 8.20 2.03 6.95
C MET A 59 7.62 0.63 6.67
N VAL A 60 6.34 0.56 6.28
CA VAL A 60 5.69 -0.69 5.90
C VAL A 60 6.31 -1.29 4.64
N ILE A 61 6.49 -0.48 3.59
CA ILE A 61 7.14 -0.90 2.34
C ILE A 61 8.58 -1.39 2.61
N ALA A 62 9.32 -0.70 3.49
CA ALA A 62 10.68 -1.07 3.86
C ALA A 62 10.77 -2.30 4.79
N GLY A 63 9.64 -2.85 5.25
CA GLY A 63 9.60 -3.95 6.21
C GLY A 63 9.96 -3.57 7.65
N GLU A 64 10.08 -2.28 7.95
CA GLU A 64 10.32 -1.74 9.30
C GLU A 64 9.07 -1.82 10.19
N ARG A 65 7.89 -1.97 9.58
CA ARG A 65 6.58 -2.11 10.26
C ARG A 65 5.72 -3.17 9.58
N ASN A 66 4.97 -3.90 10.40
CA ASN A 66 3.84 -4.72 9.99
C ASN A 66 2.53 -3.94 10.19
N LEU A 67 1.48 -4.35 9.49
CA LEU A 67 0.11 -3.85 9.59
C LEU A 67 -0.70 -4.74 10.55
N SER A 68 -1.38 -4.10 11.51
CA SER A 68 -2.48 -4.73 12.23
C SER A 68 -3.76 -4.72 11.39
N LYS A 69 -4.77 -5.49 11.80
CA LYS A 69 -6.09 -5.47 11.15
C LYS A 69 -6.70 -4.07 11.05
N GLU A 70 -6.62 -3.28 12.12
CA GLU A 70 -7.11 -1.90 12.13
C GLU A 70 -6.37 -1.04 11.08
N MET A 71 -5.06 -1.22 10.97
CA MET A 71 -4.24 -0.51 9.98
C MET A 71 -4.54 -0.97 8.56
N CYS A 72 -4.91 -2.24 8.35
CA CYS A 72 -5.37 -2.72 7.04
C CYS A 72 -6.60 -1.93 6.58
N SER A 73 -7.61 -1.74 7.43
CA SER A 73 -8.80 -0.97 7.06
C SER A 73 -8.49 0.51 6.80
N LYS A 74 -7.60 1.13 7.58
CA LYS A 74 -7.13 2.50 7.31
C LYS A 74 -6.42 2.62 5.96
N PHE A 75 -5.57 1.65 5.64
CA PHE A 75 -4.89 1.57 4.35
C PHE A 75 -5.88 1.33 3.21
N ALA A 76 -6.82 0.40 3.34
CA ALA A 76 -7.83 0.11 2.32
C ALA A 76 -8.63 1.37 1.94
N ARG A 77 -9.04 2.17 2.94
CA ARG A 77 -9.68 3.47 2.70
C ARG A 77 -8.79 4.45 1.94
N ALA A 78 -7.51 4.57 2.32
CA ALA A 78 -6.56 5.44 1.60
C ALA A 78 -6.27 4.96 0.17
N LEU A 79 -6.24 3.64 -0.01
CA LEU A 79 -6.08 2.94 -1.28
C LEU A 79 -7.34 3.02 -2.17
N ARG A 80 -8.47 3.48 -1.62
CA ARG A 80 -9.79 3.54 -2.28
C ARG A 80 -10.28 2.15 -2.72
N LEU A 81 -9.97 1.13 -1.92
CA LEU A 81 -10.44 -0.24 -2.17
C LEU A 81 -11.93 -0.36 -1.90
N ASP A 82 -12.60 -1.16 -2.71
CA ASP A 82 -13.95 -1.63 -2.38
C ASP A 82 -13.92 -2.70 -1.28
N ARG A 83 -15.10 -3.19 -0.89
CA ARG A 83 -15.24 -4.19 0.18
C ARG A 83 -14.54 -5.51 -0.15
N TYR A 84 -14.58 -5.96 -1.40
CA TYR A 84 -13.95 -7.23 -1.80
C TYR A 84 -12.44 -7.09 -1.82
N GLN A 85 -11.93 -6.00 -2.39
CA GLN A 85 -10.51 -5.69 -2.42
C GLN A 85 -9.92 -5.44 -1.03
N GLU A 86 -10.68 -4.86 -0.09
CA GLU A 86 -10.25 -4.73 1.31
C GLU A 86 -10.02 -6.11 1.95
N ILE A 87 -10.93 -7.07 1.70
CA ILE A 87 -10.80 -8.44 2.21
C ILE A 87 -9.57 -9.12 1.60
N GLU A 88 -9.38 -9.00 0.28
CA GLU A 88 -8.18 -9.52 -0.40
C GLU A 88 -6.90 -8.91 0.17
N PHE A 89 -6.90 -7.60 0.41
CA PHE A 89 -5.74 -6.91 0.97
C PHE A 89 -5.44 -7.38 2.40
N GLU A 90 -6.46 -7.54 3.24
CA GLU A 90 -6.28 -8.09 4.59
C GLU A 90 -5.70 -9.52 4.54
N ILE A 91 -6.19 -10.37 3.64
CA ILE A 91 -5.68 -11.75 3.45
C ILE A 91 -4.22 -11.71 2.99
N LEU A 92 -3.89 -10.89 2.00
CA LEU A 92 -2.54 -10.75 1.47
C LEU A 92 -1.55 -10.26 2.54
N VAL A 93 -1.98 -9.30 3.37
CA VAL A 93 -1.20 -8.81 4.51
C VAL A 93 -0.99 -9.91 5.54
N ARG A 94 -2.04 -10.65 5.91
CA ARG A 94 -1.92 -11.77 6.85
C ARG A 94 -0.94 -12.81 6.33
N TYR A 95 -1.10 -13.25 5.08
CA TYR A 95 -0.20 -14.17 4.42
C TYR A 95 1.26 -13.69 4.44
N GLY A 96 1.52 -12.43 4.06
CA GLY A 96 2.87 -11.86 4.05
C GLY A 96 3.49 -11.58 5.42
N GLN A 97 2.72 -11.71 6.51
CA GLN A 97 3.18 -11.49 7.89
C GLN A 97 3.22 -12.76 8.73
N GLU A 98 2.70 -13.89 8.24
CA GLU A 98 2.87 -15.16 8.92
C GLU A 98 4.36 -15.51 8.97
N SER A 99 4.88 -15.63 10.19
CA SER A 99 6.15 -16.29 10.44
C SER A 99 5.93 -17.78 10.25
N ASP A 100 6.77 -18.41 9.42
CA ASP A 100 6.82 -19.86 9.23
C ASP A 100 6.53 -20.59 10.57
N PRO A 101 5.40 -21.31 10.68
CA PRO A 101 5.02 -22.00 11.92
C PRO A 101 5.97 -23.16 12.28
N LEU A 102 6.94 -23.49 11.41
CA LEU A 102 7.99 -24.48 11.65
C LEU A 102 9.29 -23.89 12.24
N LYS A 103 9.31 -22.59 12.61
CA LYS A 103 10.40 -21.98 13.38
C LYS A 103 10.18 -22.03 14.89
#